data_AF-A0A6N9P5U5-F1
#
_entry.id   AF-A0A6N9P5U5-F1
#
_cell.length_a   1.000
_cell.length_b   1.000
_cell.length_c   1.000
_cell.angle_alpha   90.00
_cell.angle_beta   90.00
_cell.angle_gamma   90.00
#
_symmetry.space_group_name_H-M   'P 1'
#
loop_
_entity.id
_entity.type
_entity.pdbx_description
1 polymer ?
#
loop_
_entity_poly.entity_id
_entity_poly.type
_entity_poly.pdbx_seq_one_letter_code
_entity_poly.pdbx_strand_id
1 'polypeptide(L)'
;MDCIEFESKIPKDILEIVCKLGKELHIHPLSSLESENYFYGVLSNFQGKKEELIAYLSEQIKKDFKFLTEMPEWLQESDWQFHNGKPMCFVGQIEVKINQGSYIHSLMFYVFWDTDTGITKTIIQSE
;
A
#
# COMPACT_ATOMS: atom_id res chain seq x y z
N MET A 1 9.20 10.80 -29.12
CA MET A 1 8.28 10.37 -28.05
C MET A 1 9.16 9.60 -27.11
N ASP A 2 9.74 10.29 -26.13
CA ASP A 2 10.65 9.65 -25.19
C ASP A 2 9.81 8.71 -24.32
N CYS A 3 10.00 7.41 -24.54
CA CYS A 3 9.52 6.41 -23.61
C CYS A 3 10.28 6.65 -22.31
N ILE A 4 9.63 7.27 -21.33
CA ILE A 4 10.17 7.35 -19.97
C ILE A 4 10.26 5.90 -19.51
N GLU A 5 11.48 5.37 -19.45
CA GLU A 5 11.73 4.09 -18.79
C GLU A 5 11.37 4.30 -17.31
N PHE A 6 10.31 3.62 -16.87
CA PHE A 6 9.97 3.53 -15.46
C PHE A 6 11.06 2.69 -14.78
N GLU A 7 12.09 3.36 -14.28
CA GLU A 7 13.11 2.73 -13.46
C GLU A 7 12.76 2.91 -11.99
N SER A 8 12.44 1.80 -11.32
CA SER A 8 12.18 1.83 -9.88
C SER A 8 13.43 2.24 -9.12
N LYS A 9 13.25 3.04 -8.06
CA LYS A 9 14.32 3.39 -7.11
C LYS A 9 14.76 2.19 -6.27
N ILE A 10 13.93 1.15 -6.18
CA ILE A 10 14.24 -0.07 -5.45
C ILE A 10 15.11 -0.98 -6.33
N PRO A 11 16.30 -1.41 -5.85
CA PRO A 11 17.15 -2.33 -6.60
C PRO A 11 16.40 -3.60 -7.03
N LYS A 12 16.60 -4.04 -8.28
CA LYS A 12 15.84 -5.16 -8.87
C LYS A 12 15.90 -6.45 -8.06
N ASP A 13 17.05 -6.77 -7.46
CA ASP A 13 17.24 -7.97 -6.64
C ASP A 13 16.53 -7.91 -5.28
N ILE A 14 16.14 -6.71 -4.85
CA ILE A 14 15.38 -6.45 -3.63
C ILE A 14 13.89 -6.30 -3.94
N LEU A 15 13.54 -5.72 -5.10
CA LEU A 15 12.17 -5.46 -5.50
C LEU A 15 11.31 -6.73 -5.46
N GLU A 16 11.83 -7.86 -5.94
CA GLU A 16 11.11 -9.14 -5.89
C GLU A 16 10.78 -9.57 -4.45
N ILE A 17 11.72 -9.36 -3.52
CA ILE A 17 11.56 -9.67 -2.09
C ILE A 17 10.49 -8.77 -1.48
N VAL A 18 10.55 -7.46 -1.75
CA VAL A 18 9.59 -6.47 -1.22
C VAL A 18 8.20 -6.74 -1.78
N CYS A 19 8.07 -7.05 -3.08
CA CYS A 19 6.77 -7.40 -3.69
C CYS A 19 6.18 -8.68 -3.10
N LYS A 20 7.01 -9.70 -2.83
CA LYS A 20 6.55 -10.93 -2.19
C LYS A 20 6.04 -10.66 -0.77
N LEU A 21 6.79 -9.92 0.03
CA LEU A 21 6.41 -9.54 1.39
C LEU A 21 5.14 -8.66 1.38
N GLY A 22 5.06 -7.72 0.44
CA GLY A 22 3.91 -6.86 0.24
C GLY A 22 2.64 -7.63 -0.06
N LYS A 23 2.70 -8.67 -0.91
CA LYS A 23 1.55 -9.55 -1.18
C LYS A 23 1.02 -10.25 0.06
N GLU A 24 1.89 -10.71 0.96
CA GLU A 24 1.48 -11.33 2.24
C GLU A 24 0.76 -10.35 3.17
N LEU A 25 1.00 -9.05 2.99
CA LEU A 25 0.44 -7.97 3.79
C LEU A 25 -0.55 -7.10 3.00
N HIS A 26 -1.02 -7.57 1.84
CA HIS A 26 -1.97 -6.85 0.99
C HIS A 26 -1.56 -5.40 0.66
N ILE A 27 -0.26 -5.16 0.45
CA ILE A 27 0.35 -3.86 0.13
C ILE A 27 1.28 -4.05 -1.07
N HIS A 28 1.08 -3.30 -2.14
CA HIS A 28 1.93 -3.33 -3.32
C HIS A 28 2.98 -2.20 -3.25
N PRO A 29 4.29 -2.50 -3.29
CA PRO A 29 5.33 -1.49 -3.11
C PRO A 29 5.34 -0.40 -4.18
N LEU A 30 4.83 -0.70 -5.37
CA LEU A 30 4.79 0.20 -6.52
C LEU A 30 3.37 0.69 -6.85
N SER A 31 2.41 0.59 -5.93
CA SER A 31 1.03 1.08 -6.16
C SER A 31 0.97 2.60 -6.37
N SER A 32 1.90 3.33 -5.78
CA SER A 32 2.04 4.78 -5.89
C SER A 32 3.49 5.21 -5.71
N LEU A 33 3.81 6.43 -6.14
CA LEU A 33 5.12 7.05 -5.92
C LEU A 33 5.43 7.16 -4.42
N GLU A 34 4.43 7.48 -3.60
CA GLU A 34 4.55 7.55 -2.15
C GLU A 34 4.87 6.20 -1.53
N SER A 35 4.22 5.12 -1.99
CA SER A 35 4.54 3.76 -1.58
C SER A 35 5.99 3.42 -1.92
N GLU A 36 6.41 3.65 -3.16
CA GLU A 36 7.78 3.36 -3.58
C GLU A 36 8.80 4.15 -2.74
N ASN A 37 8.54 5.44 -2.51
CA ASN A 37 9.40 6.29 -1.69
C ASN A 37 9.48 5.81 -0.23
N TYR A 38 8.37 5.34 0.35
CA TYR A 38 8.37 4.76 1.69
C TYR A 38 9.27 3.52 1.75
N PHE A 39 9.07 2.55 0.84
CA PHE A 39 9.87 1.33 0.84
C PHE A 39 11.35 1.62 0.58
N TYR A 40 11.64 2.52 -0.36
CA TYR A 40 13.01 3.00 -0.60
C TYR A 40 13.63 3.63 0.64
N GLY A 41 12.87 4.46 1.38
CA GLY A 41 13.32 5.07 2.64
C GLY A 41 13.61 4.04 3.72
N VAL A 42 12.74 3.04 3.90
CA VAL A 42 12.96 1.94 4.84
C VAL A 42 14.22 1.15 4.49
N LEU A 43 14.41 0.83 3.21
CA LEU A 43 15.60 0.13 2.70
C LEU A 43 16.88 0.95 2.92
N SER A 44 16.84 2.25 2.66
CA SER A 44 18.00 3.15 2.80
C SER A 44 18.47 3.28 4.25
N ASN A 45 17.59 3.03 5.23
CA ASN A 45 17.91 3.04 6.65
C ASN A 45 18.42 1.70 7.19
N PHE A 46 18.39 0.63 6.38
CA PHE A 46 18.82 -0.69 6.81
C PHE A 46 20.35 -0.81 6.80
N GLN A 47 20.93 -1.20 7.95
CA GLN A 47 22.39 -1.36 8.13
C GLN A 47 22.80 -2.80 8.44
N GLY A 48 21.85 -3.75 8.40
CA GLY A 48 22.08 -5.16 8.71
C GLY A 48 22.59 -5.97 7.51
N LYS A 49 22.64 -7.29 7.69
CA LYS A 49 23.01 -8.22 6.60
C LYS A 49 21.81 -8.52 5.71
N LYS A 50 22.05 -8.96 4.46
CA LYS A 50 20.97 -9.26 3.50
C LYS A 50 19.99 -10.30 4.03
N GLU A 51 20.45 -11.25 4.85
CA GLU A 51 19.61 -12.29 5.46
C GLU A 51 18.64 -11.74 6.50
N GLU A 52 18.97 -10.61 7.14
CA GLU A 52 18.15 -9.94 8.14
C GLU A 52 17.13 -8.98 7.50
N LEU A 53 17.29 -8.67 6.21
CA LEU A 53 16.49 -7.66 5.51
C LEU A 53 14.99 -8.00 5.50
N ILE A 54 14.65 -9.27 5.26
CA ILE A 54 13.24 -9.71 5.20
C ILE A 54 12.57 -9.52 6.56
N ALA A 55 13.25 -9.92 7.64
CA ALA A 55 12.74 -9.75 9.00
C ALA A 55 12.56 -8.26 9.33
N TYR A 56 13.57 -7.45 9.04
CA TYR A 56 13.53 -6.01 9.24
C TYR A 56 12.37 -5.33 8.48
N LEU A 57 12.22 -5.64 7.18
CA LEU A 57 11.12 -5.10 6.38
C LEU A 57 9.76 -5.53 6.92
N SER A 58 9.59 -6.81 7.29
CA SER A 58 8.34 -7.31 7.86
C SER A 58 7.98 -6.56 9.15
N GLU A 59 8.96 -6.31 10.01
CA GLU A 59 8.77 -5.54 11.24
C GLU A 59 8.38 -4.09 10.97
N GLN A 60 9.07 -3.40 10.05
CA GLN A 60 8.73 -2.01 9.71
C GLN A 60 7.32 -1.90 9.11
N ILE A 61 6.95 -2.80 8.20
CA ILE A 61 5.60 -2.77 7.59
C ILE A 61 4.52 -3.02 8.65
N LYS A 62 4.67 -4.05 9.49
CA LYS A 62 3.70 -4.32 10.58
C LYS A 62 3.61 -3.17 11.59
N LYS A 63 4.73 -2.47 11.79
CA LYS A 63 4.79 -1.31 12.66
C LYS A 63 4.09 -0.11 12.04
N ASP A 64 4.30 0.18 10.77
CA ASP A 64 3.87 1.46 10.18
C ASP A 64 2.50 1.36 9.48
N PHE A 65 2.16 0.23 8.87
CA PHE A 65 0.85 0.01 8.24
C PHE A 65 -0.17 -0.41 9.28
N LYS A 66 -0.87 0.57 9.83
CA LYS A 66 -1.89 0.39 10.86
C LYS A 66 -3.29 0.29 10.28
N PHE A 67 -4.13 -0.47 10.97
CA PHE A 67 -5.57 -0.56 10.70
C PHE A 67 -6.34 -0.64 12.03
N LEU A 68 -7.58 -0.17 12.06
CA LEU A 68 -8.38 -0.11 13.29
C LEU A 68 -9.06 -1.42 13.63
N THR A 69 -9.68 -2.08 12.65
CA THR A 69 -10.47 -3.31 12.86
C THR A 69 -9.87 -4.47 12.08
N GLU A 70 -9.80 -4.34 10.76
CA GLU A 70 -9.38 -5.38 9.83
C GLU A 70 -8.52 -4.78 8.72
N MET A 71 -7.83 -5.64 7.98
CA MET A 71 -7.09 -5.21 6.78
C MET A 71 -8.06 -4.90 5.64
N PRO A 72 -7.69 -3.99 4.72
CA PRO A 72 -8.52 -3.72 3.54
C PRO A 72 -8.62 -4.96 2.65
N GLU A 73 -9.84 -5.30 2.26
CA GLU A 73 -10.13 -6.25 1.20
C GLU A 73 -10.20 -5.49 -0.13
N TRP A 74 -9.06 -5.48 -0.84
CA TRP A 74 -8.92 -4.80 -2.12
C TRP A 74 -9.74 -5.47 -3.22
N LEU A 75 -10.50 -4.68 -3.97
CA LEU A 75 -11.23 -5.13 -5.15
C LEU A 75 -10.31 -5.23 -6.37
N GLN A 76 -9.33 -4.33 -6.44
CA GLN A 76 -8.29 -4.28 -7.46
C GLN A 76 -6.90 -4.39 -6.79
N GLU A 77 -5.86 -3.86 -7.43
CA GLU A 77 -4.54 -3.75 -6.80
C GLU A 77 -4.62 -2.84 -5.56
N SER A 78 -3.83 -3.15 -4.53
CA SER A 78 -3.82 -2.38 -3.30
C SER A 78 -3.38 -0.94 -3.53
N ASP A 79 -4.12 0.03 -3.01
CA ASP A 79 -3.77 1.45 -3.11
C ASP A 79 -3.74 2.08 -1.72
N TRP A 80 -2.82 1.61 -0.89
CA TRP A 80 -2.65 2.13 0.46
C TRP A 80 -2.28 3.61 0.42
N GLN A 81 -2.98 4.43 1.21
CA GLN A 81 -2.79 5.87 1.16
C GLN A 81 -1.67 6.35 2.09
N PHE A 82 -0.96 7.38 1.65
CA PHE A 82 0.17 7.98 2.38
C PHE A 82 -0.08 9.46 2.67
N HIS A 83 0.50 9.94 3.76
CA HIS A 83 0.56 11.36 4.09
C HIS A 83 1.86 11.66 4.83
N ASN A 84 2.52 12.78 4.49
CA ASN A 84 3.83 13.15 5.03
C ASN A 84 4.89 12.02 4.98
N GLY A 85 4.89 11.25 3.88
CA GLY A 85 5.85 10.16 3.65
C GLY A 85 5.61 8.91 4.50
N LYS A 86 4.50 8.81 5.22
CA LYS A 86 4.14 7.65 6.03
C LYS A 86 2.83 7.02 5.54
N PRO A 87 2.68 5.69 5.65
CA PRO A 87 1.39 5.04 5.42
C PRO A 87 0.36 5.57 6.42
N MET A 88 -0.84 5.89 5.93
CA MET A 88 -1.96 6.31 6.77
C MET A 88 -2.58 5.08 7.46
N CYS A 89 -3.29 5.31 8.58
CA CYS A 89 -4.06 4.26 9.24
C CYS A 89 -5.31 3.94 8.42
N PHE A 90 -5.52 2.67 8.10
CA PHE A 90 -6.77 2.21 7.49
C PHE A 90 -7.89 2.16 8.54
N VAL A 91 -8.98 2.87 8.26
CA VAL A 91 -10.11 3.02 9.19
C VAL A 91 -11.14 1.92 8.95
N GLY A 92 -11.40 1.60 7.69
CA GLY A 92 -12.42 0.64 7.28
C GLY A 92 -12.86 0.86 5.84
N GLN A 93 -13.75 -0.01 5.38
CA GLN A 93 -14.30 0.04 4.03
C GLN A 93 -15.82 -0.11 3.99
N ILE A 94 -16.42 0.37 2.90
CA ILE A 94 -17.86 0.29 2.65
C ILE A 94 -18.08 -0.27 1.25
N GLU A 95 -18.78 -1.40 1.17
CA GLU A 95 -19.24 -1.97 -0.10
C GLU A 95 -20.61 -1.40 -0.48
N VAL A 96 -20.74 -0.95 -1.72
CA VAL A 96 -22.00 -0.51 -2.32
C VAL A 96 -22.28 -1.36 -3.55
N LYS A 97 -23.39 -2.11 -3.51
CA LYS A 97 -23.88 -2.88 -4.65
C LYS A 97 -24.87 -2.06 -5.45
N ILE A 98 -24.52 -1.73 -6.70
CA ILE A 98 -25.37 -1.01 -7.62
C ILE A 98 -26.09 -2.01 -8.53
N ASN A 99 -27.42 -1.98 -8.52
CA ASN A 99 -28.25 -2.76 -9.41
C ASN A 99 -28.58 -1.95 -10.68
N GLN A 100 -28.13 -2.42 -11.84
CA GLN A 100 -28.51 -1.87 -13.15
C GLN A 100 -29.12 -2.98 -14.01
N GLY A 101 -30.45 -3.14 -13.90
CA GLY A 101 -31.18 -4.20 -14.60
C GLY A 101 -30.75 -5.59 -14.12
N SER A 102 -30.15 -6.38 -15.01
CA SER A 102 -29.62 -7.73 -14.71
C SER A 102 -28.18 -7.75 -14.22
N TYR A 103 -27.50 -6.60 -14.17
CA TYR A 103 -26.10 -6.49 -13.75
C TYR A 103 -26.00 -5.93 -12.34
N ILE A 104 -25.14 -6.54 -11.53
CA ILE A 104 -24.76 -6.05 -10.19
C ILE A 104 -23.30 -5.60 -10.31
N HIS A 105 -23.02 -4.36 -9.93
CA HIS A 105 -21.66 -3.82 -9.85
C HIS A 105 -21.33 -3.49 -8.40
N SER A 106 -20.15 -3.91 -7.94
CA SER A 106 -19.63 -3.57 -6.63
C SER A 106 -18.75 -2.32 -6.73
N LEU A 107 -18.98 -1.36 -5.84
CA LEU A 107 -18.03 -0.29 -5.56
C LEU A 107 -17.58 -0.42 -4.10
N MET A 108 -16.28 -0.28 -3.88
CA MET A 108 -15.69 -0.29 -2.55
C MET A 108 -15.06 1.07 -2.25
N PHE A 109 -15.46 1.66 -1.13
CA PHE A 109 -14.86 2.87 -0.58
C PHE A 109 -13.90 2.49 0.54
N TYR A 110 -12.67 2.96 0.51
CA TYR A 110 -11.68 2.72 1.55
C TYR A 110 -11.32 4.03 2.23
N VAL A 111 -11.38 4.08 3.55
CA VAL A 111 -11.12 5.28 4.34
C VAL A 111 -9.78 5.17 5.07
N PHE A 112 -8.97 6.20 4.92
CA PHE A 112 -7.66 6.33 5.55
C PHE A 112 -7.61 7.58 6.41
N TRP A 113 -6.89 7.50 7.51
CA TRP A 113 -6.73 8.58 8.48
C TRP A 113 -5.27 8.71 8.93
N ASP A 114 -4.74 9.93 8.85
CA ASP A 114 -3.51 10.28 9.53
C ASP A 114 -3.85 10.71 10.96
N THR A 115 -3.45 9.88 11.92
CA THR A 115 -3.72 10.06 13.35
C THR A 115 -3.00 11.27 13.95
N ASP A 116 -1.90 11.72 13.34
CA ASP A 116 -1.10 12.83 13.84
C ASP A 116 -1.69 14.19 13.40
N THR A 117 -2.19 14.26 12.16
CA THR A 117 -2.66 15.53 11.56
C THR A 117 -4.19 15.65 11.46
N GLY A 118 -4.92 14.54 11.58
CA GLY A 118 -6.37 14.51 11.37
C GLY A 118 -6.81 14.43 9.91
N ILE A 119 -5.87 14.44 8.95
CA ILE A 119 -6.20 14.37 7.52
C ILE A 119 -6.78 13.00 7.18
N THR A 120 -7.85 13.00 6.40
CA THR A 120 -8.48 11.79 5.89
C THR A 120 -8.35 11.72 4.38
N LYS A 121 -8.17 10.51 3.85
CA LYS A 121 -8.25 10.22 2.42
C LYS A 121 -9.27 9.12 2.18
N THR A 122 -9.90 9.16 1.01
CA THR A 122 -10.80 8.10 0.56
C THR A 122 -10.44 7.73 -0.86
N ILE A 123 -10.39 6.44 -1.13
CA ILE A 123 -10.26 5.92 -2.49
C ILE A 123 -11.45 5.01 -2.81
N ILE A 124 -11.71 4.86 -4.10
CA ILE A 124 -12.86 4.12 -4.61
C ILE A 124 -12.33 3.12 -5.63
N GLN A 125 -12.69 1.86 -5.49
CA GLN A 125 -12.46 0.82 -6.51
C GLN A 125 -13.81 0.28 -6.98
N SER A 126 -13.87 -0.14 -8.25
CA SER A 126 -15.05 -0.79 -8.84
C SER A 126 -14.64 -2.05 -9.61
N GLU A 127 -15.55 -3.02 -9.68
CA GLU A 127 -15.41 -4.22 -10.55
C GLU A 127 -15.40 -3.87 -12.04
#